data_AF-A0A2G7T4W8-F1
#
_entry.id   AF-A0A2G7T4W8-F1
#
_cell.length_a   1.000
_cell.length_b   1.000
_cell.length_c   1.000
_cell.angle_alpha   90.00
_cell.angle_beta   90.00
_cell.angle_gamma   90.00
#
_symmetry.space_group_name_H-M   'P 1'
#
loop_
_entity.id
_entity.type
_entity.pdbx_description
1 polymer ?
#
loop_
_entity_poly.entity_id
_entity_poly.type
_entity_poly.pdbx_seq_one_letter_code
_entity_poly.pdbx_strand_id
1 'polypeptide(L)'
;MPTFETLLAFFGVAVLLGLSPGPDNLFVLMQSAQRGWRVGLCVVLGLCLGLVVHTAAVALGLAALVAASPLLFTAIKLCGAAYLAWLAWGALRAVAARA
;
A
#
# COMPACT_ATOMS: atom_id res chain seq x y z
N MET A 1 -19.83 13.17 -11.62
CA MET A 1 -19.12 14.01 -10.63
C MET A 1 -19.37 13.39 -9.26
N PRO A 2 -18.36 13.14 -8.42
CA PRO A 2 -18.59 12.59 -7.09
C PRO A 2 -19.47 13.55 -6.27
N THR A 3 -20.41 13.00 -5.47
CA THR A 3 -21.27 13.79 -4.57
C THR A 3 -20.47 14.31 -3.37
N PHE A 4 -20.98 15.36 -2.71
CA PHE A 4 -20.32 15.93 -1.52
C PHE A 4 -20.14 14.89 -0.40
N GLU A 5 -21.12 14.00 -0.19
CA GLU A 5 -20.99 12.87 0.73
C GLU A 5 -19.84 11.93 0.37
N THR A 6 -19.66 11.63 -0.92
CA THR A 6 -18.57 10.76 -1.40
C THR A 6 -17.21 11.40 -1.11
N LEU A 7 -17.08 12.71 -1.34
CA LEU A 7 -15.85 13.45 -1.05
C LEU A 7 -15.56 13.49 0.45
N LEU A 8 -16.57 13.71 1.28
CA LEU A 8 -16.42 13.74 2.73
C LEU A 8 -16.02 12.37 3.29
N ALA A 9 -16.65 11.30 2.81
CA ALA A 9 -16.29 9.92 3.18
C ALA A 9 -14.86 9.56 2.73
N PHE A 10 -14.50 9.89 1.48
CA PHE A 10 -13.15 9.70 0.96
C PHE A 10 -12.12 10.44 1.80
N PHE A 11 -12.36 11.71 2.13
CA PHE A 11 -11.46 12.49 2.96
C PHE A 11 -11.26 11.86 4.34
N GLY A 12 -12.35 11.46 5.01
CA GLY A 12 -12.26 10.80 6.32
C GLY A 12 -11.45 9.50 6.27
N VAL A 13 -11.71 8.65 5.29
CA VAL A 13 -10.96 7.40 5.08
C VAL A 13 -9.50 7.69 4.74
N ALA A 14 -9.22 8.64 3.85
CA ALA A 14 -7.87 9.03 3.47
C ALA A 14 -7.05 9.56 4.67
N VAL A 15 -7.67 10.33 5.57
CA VAL A 15 -7.02 10.77 6.81
C VAL A 15 -6.69 9.57 7.71
N LEU A 16 -7.63 8.65 7.92
CA LEU A 16 -7.38 7.45 8.74
C LEU A 16 -6.26 6.56 8.19
N LEU A 17 -6.25 6.35 6.87
CA LEU A 17 -5.19 5.62 6.17
C LEU A 17 -3.85 6.38 6.22
N GLY A 18 -3.86 7.71 6.06
CA GLY A 18 -2.66 8.54 6.13
C GLY A 18 -2.03 8.61 7.52
N LEU A 19 -2.86 8.55 8.57
CA LEU A 19 -2.40 8.48 9.97
C LEU A 19 -1.87 7.11 10.36
N SER A 20 -2.25 6.05 9.63
CA SER A 20 -1.74 4.70 9.86
C SER A 20 -0.41 4.56 9.13
N PRO A 21 0.76 4.64 9.82
CA PRO A 21 2.05 4.52 9.15
C PRO A 21 2.14 3.14 8.48
N GLY A 22 2.10 3.14 7.15
CA GLY A 22 2.19 1.93 6.36
C GLY A 22 3.58 1.27 6.45
N PRO A 23 3.72 0.02 5.97
CA PRO A 23 4.99 -0.69 5.94
C PRO A 23 6.07 0.09 5.16
N ASP A 24 5.68 0.85 4.14
CA ASP A 24 6.59 1.66 3.32
C ASP A 24 7.24 2.79 4.13
N ASN A 25 6.43 3.54 4.87
CA ASN A 25 6.88 4.62 5.74
C ASN A 25 7.76 4.09 6.88
N LEU A 26 7.38 2.95 7.47
CA LEU A 26 8.18 2.28 8.50
C LEU A 26 9.51 1.78 7.93
N PHE A 27 9.52 1.22 6.72
CA PHE A 27 10.74 0.76 6.08
C PHE A 27 11.70 1.91 5.76
N VAL A 28 11.20 3.01 5.20
CA VAL A 28 11.98 4.24 4.95
C VAL A 28 12.54 4.79 6.27
N LEU A 29 11.73 4.84 7.33
CA LEU A 29 12.17 5.32 8.64
C LEU A 29 13.27 4.43 9.23
N MET A 30 13.11 3.11 9.18
CA MET A 30 14.11 2.14 9.65
C MET A 30 15.43 2.25 8.89
N GLN A 31 15.38 2.36 7.55
CA GLN A 31 16.58 2.54 6.74
C GLN A 31 17.25 3.89 7.00
N SER A 32 16.47 4.95 7.17
CA SER A 32 16.98 6.29 7.49
C SER A 32 17.64 6.32 8.87
N ALA A 33 17.03 5.65 9.86
CA ALA A 33 17.53 5.58 11.23
C ALA A 33 18.80 4.71 11.35
N GLN A 34 18.86 3.58 10.63
CA GLN A 34 20.00 2.65 10.71
C GLN A 34 21.16 3.01 9.79
N ARG A 35 20.89 3.57 8.61
CA ARG A 35 21.89 3.78 7.54
C ARG A 35 22.03 5.25 7.10
N GLY A 36 21.31 6.15 7.75
CA GLY A 36 21.32 7.59 7.48
C GLY A 36 20.32 8.05 6.42
N TRP A 37 20.00 9.34 6.46
CA TRP A 37 18.94 9.97 5.65
C TRP A 37 19.13 9.81 4.13
N ARG A 38 20.39 9.74 3.65
CA ARG A 38 20.70 9.56 2.22
C ARG A 38 20.22 8.21 1.69
N VAL A 39 20.36 7.15 2.48
CA VAL A 39 19.86 5.81 2.12
C VAL A 39 18.33 5.80 2.13
N GLY A 40 17.73 6.47 3.12
CA GLY A 40 16.28 6.71 3.15
C GLY A 40 15.76 7.37 1.87
N LEU A 41 16.42 8.41 1.38
CA LEU A 41 16.04 9.07 0.12
C LEU A 41 16.14 8.14 -1.09
N CYS A 42 17.18 7.31 -1.19
CA CYS A 42 17.26 6.31 -2.26
C CYS A 42 16.09 5.32 -2.21
N VAL A 43 15.67 4.89 -1.00
CA VAL A 43 14.50 4.02 -0.83
C VAL A 43 13.22 4.72 -1.27
N VAL A 44 13.03 5.99 -0.88
CA VAL A 44 11.88 6.80 -1.29
C VAL A 44 11.84 6.95 -2.82
N LEU A 45 12.97 7.26 -3.45
CA LEU A 45 13.04 7.37 -4.91
C LEU A 45 12.69 6.05 -5.61
N GLY A 46 13.18 4.92 -5.08
CA GLY A 46 12.82 3.59 -5.57
C GLY A 46 11.32 3.31 -5.44
N LEU A 47 10.71 3.65 -4.30
CA LEU A 47 9.28 3.54 -4.07
C LEU A 47 8.49 4.40 -5.07
N CYS A 48 8.86 5.67 -5.23
CA CYS A 48 8.21 6.58 -6.18
C CYS A 48 8.30 6.08 -7.62
N LEU A 49 9.46 5.59 -8.05
CA LEU A 49 9.64 5.03 -9.39
C LEU A 49 8.75 3.80 -9.60
N GLY A 50 8.70 2.90 -8.61
CA GLY A 50 7.82 1.73 -8.63
C GLY A 50 6.35 2.14 -8.77
N LEU A 51 5.91 3.16 -8.02
CA LEU A 51 4.55 3.71 -8.11
C LEU A 51 4.25 4.29 -9.49
N VAL A 52 5.17 5.06 -10.07
CA VAL A 52 5.01 5.61 -11.43
C VAL A 52 4.88 4.50 -12.47
N VAL A 53 5.76 3.49 -12.43
CA VAL A 53 5.72 2.36 -13.38
C VAL A 53 4.43 1.57 -13.22
N HIS A 54 4.02 1.26 -11.98
CA HIS A 54 2.80 0.53 -11.69
C HIS A 54 1.55 1.31 -12.16
N THR A 55 1.44 2.58 -11.79
CA THR A 55 0.31 3.42 -12.19
C THR A 55 0.24 3.63 -13.69
N ALA A 56 1.39 3.76 -14.37
CA ALA A 56 1.45 3.79 -15.83
C ALA A 56 0.93 2.48 -16.44
N ALA A 57 1.34 1.31 -15.92
CA ALA A 57 0.80 0.03 -16.38
C ALA A 57 -0.72 -0.08 -16.19
N VAL A 58 -1.24 0.41 -15.06
CA VAL A 58 -2.68 0.50 -14.77
C VAL A 58 -3.39 1.40 -15.78
N ALA A 59 -2.84 2.59 -16.04
CA ALA A 59 -3.38 3.56 -17.00
C ALA A 59 -3.35 3.08 -18.45
N LEU A 60 -2.32 2.31 -18.84
CA LEU A 60 -2.16 1.75 -20.19
C LEU A 60 -3.11 0.57 -20.49
N GLY A 61 -3.92 0.13 -19.54
CA GLY A 61 -4.99 -0.84 -19.79
C GLY A 61 -5.02 -2.04 -18.86
N LEU A 62 -4.09 -2.16 -17.90
CA LEU A 62 -4.18 -3.23 -16.89
C LEU A 62 -5.46 -3.10 -16.06
N ALA A 63 -5.93 -1.87 -15.78
CA ALA A 63 -7.24 -1.64 -15.15
C ALA A 63 -8.40 -2.18 -15.99
N ALA A 64 -8.37 -1.98 -17.31
CA ALA A 64 -9.41 -2.45 -18.22
C ALA A 64 -9.45 -3.97 -18.30
N LEU A 65 -8.28 -4.63 -18.27
CA LEU A 65 -8.18 -6.10 -18.24
C LEU A 65 -8.80 -6.68 -16.96
N VAL A 66 -8.54 -6.06 -15.81
CA VAL A 66 -9.13 -6.47 -14.53
C VAL A 66 -10.63 -6.19 -14.50
N ALA A 67 -11.09 -5.07 -15.07
CA ALA A 67 -12.51 -4.74 -15.16
C ALA A 67 -13.30 -5.66 -16.09
N ALA A 68 -12.66 -6.22 -17.12
CA ALA A 68 -13.29 -7.13 -18.07
C ALA A 68 -13.63 -8.50 -17.47
N SER A 69 -12.97 -8.92 -16.38
CA SER A 69 -13.17 -10.24 -15.76
C SER A 69 -13.50 -10.14 -14.27
N PRO A 70 -14.76 -10.41 -13.87
CA PRO A 70 -15.15 -10.49 -12.47
C PRO A 70 -14.36 -11.54 -11.68
N LEU A 71 -13.96 -12.63 -12.34
CA LEU A 71 -13.17 -13.70 -11.72
C LEU A 71 -11.76 -13.19 -11.39
N LEU A 72 -11.11 -12.49 -12.31
CA LEU A 72 -9.77 -11.93 -12.10
C LEU A 72 -9.76 -10.90 -10.97
N PHE A 73 -10.75 -10.00 -10.95
CA PHE A 73 -10.91 -9.03 -9.88
C PHE A 73 -11.10 -9.70 -8.51
N THR A 74 -11.94 -10.73 -8.44
CA THR A 74 -12.20 -11.47 -7.20
C THR A 74 -10.97 -12.26 -6.74
N ALA A 75 -10.24 -12.89 -7.67
CA ALA A 75 -9.00 -13.59 -7.36
C ALA A 75 -7.95 -12.63 -6.78
N ILE A 76 -7.74 -11.48 -7.41
CA ILE A 76 -6.81 -10.44 -6.90
C ILE A 76 -7.23 -9.99 -5.49
N LYS A 77 -8.53 -9.75 -5.26
CA LYS A 77 -9.04 -9.38 -3.94
C LYS A 77 -8.77 -10.44 -2.88
N LEU A 78 -9.06 -11.71 -3.18
CA LEU A 78 -8.85 -12.81 -2.23
C LEU A 78 -7.37 -13.04 -1.95
N CYS A 79 -6.52 -12.99 -2.98
CA CYS A 79 -5.07 -13.07 -2.82
C CYS A 79 -4.54 -11.92 -1.95
N GLY A 80 -4.98 -10.68 -2.20
CA GLY A 80 -4.61 -9.52 -1.39
C GLY A 80 -5.06 -9.66 0.07
N ALA A 81 -6.30 -10.08 0.30
CA ALA A 81 -6.82 -10.31 1.65
C ALA A 81 -6.03 -11.41 2.39
N ALA A 82 -5.73 -12.53 1.72
CA ALA A 82 -4.92 -13.61 2.29
C ALA A 82 -3.50 -13.14 2.63
N TYR A 83 -2.88 -12.35 1.75
CA TYR A 83 -1.55 -11.78 1.98
C TYR A 83 -1.54 -10.83 3.20
N LEU A 84 -2.54 -9.95 3.31
CA LEU A 84 -2.67 -9.06 4.46
C LEU A 84 -2.92 -9.82 5.76
N ALA A 85 -3.74 -10.88 5.73
CA ALA A 85 -3.95 -11.75 6.89
C ALA A 85 -2.64 -12.44 7.32
N TRP A 86 -1.83 -12.90 6.36
CA TRP A 86 -0.52 -13.49 6.63
C TRP A 86 0.46 -12.47 7.24
N LEU A 87 0.51 -11.24 6.70
CA LEU A 87 1.33 -10.16 7.28
C LEU A 87 0.88 -9.79 8.70
N ALA A 88 -0.44 -9.70 8.94
CA ALA A 88 -0.99 -9.42 10.26
C ALA A 88 -0.58 -10.51 11.27
N TRP A 89 -0.67 -11.78 10.88
CA TRP A 89 -0.19 -12.89 11.70
C TRP A 89 1.30 -12.80 12.02
N GLY A 90 2.13 -12.47 11.03
CA GLY A 90 3.57 -12.24 11.22
C GLY A 90 3.87 -11.11 12.19
N ALA A 91 3.15 -9.99 12.09
CA ALA A 91 3.29 -8.85 13.00
C ALA A 91 2.92 -9.21 14.44
N LEU A 92 1.80 -9.92 14.65
CA LEU A 92 1.37 -10.37 15.98
C LEU A 92 2.39 -11.32 16.63
N ARG A 93 2.96 -12.25 15.85
CA ARG A 93 4.00 -13.18 16.34
C ARG A 93 5.29 -12.46 16.71
N ALA A 94 5.71 -11.47 15.92
CA ALA A 94 6.90 -10.69 16.20
C ALA A 94 6.76 -9.85 17.49
N VAL A 95 5.56 -9.33 17.76
CA VAL A 95 5.26 -8.64 19.02
C VAL A 95 5.25 -9.62 20.19
N ALA A 96 4.59 -10.77 20.07
CA ALA A 96 4.50 -11.78 21.13
C ALA A 96 5.87 -12.40 21.50
N ALA A 97 6.80 -12.51 20.56
CA ALA A 97 8.16 -13.01 20.81
C ALA A 97 9.08 -11.97 21.49
N ARG A 98 8.63 -10.72 21.61
CA ARG A 98 9.41 -9.60 22.17
C ARG A 98 8.86 -9.11 23.52
N ALA A 99 7.75 -9.69 23.99
CA ALA A 99 7.17 -9.51 25.31
C ALA A 99 7.65 -10.63 26.25
#